data_AF-A0A7X0HLC4-F1
#
_entry.id   AF-A0A7X0HLC4-F1
#
_cell.length_a   1.000
_cell.length_b   1.000
_cell.length_c   1.000
_cell.angle_alpha   90.00
_cell.angle_beta   90.00
_cell.angle_gamma   90.00
#
_symmetry.space_group_name_H-M   'P 1'
#
loop_
_entity.id
_entity.type
_entity.pdbx_description
1 polymer ?
#
loop_
_entity_poly.entity_id
_entity_poly.type
_entity_poly.pdbx_seq_one_letter_code
_entity_poly.pdbx_strand_id
1 'polypeptide(L)'
;MVIAVPADSAQIVISDLEPGQNGYAHAQHFDQSGLCMASLDPTLTVQQANEEFFRRFGDSSADVCGRNFRDLVHPSVQQPLMRQFSRLVEGKRQRFASHVVAVGPEDSAFAGTLTAAAVSGDTPDVAAILVLMRSSDEGQDAGVVTHRKKILSEIDARILEGIAAGQSTIPLASRLYLSRQGVEYHVTGLLRKLRVPNRAALVSRAYSMGVLNVGTWPPKVVEDFVK
;
A
#
# COMPACT_ATOMS: atom_id res chain seq x y z
N MET A 1 35.78 -38.57 -16.32
CA MET A 1 34.56 -38.69 -15.48
C MET A 1 33.54 -37.72 -16.06
N VAL A 2 32.57 -38.27 -16.78
CA VAL A 2 31.50 -37.55 -17.50
C VAL A 2 30.19 -37.93 -16.80
N ILE A 3 29.38 -36.94 -16.43
CA ILE A 3 27.99 -37.10 -15.95
C ILE A 3 27.26 -35.84 -16.49
N ALA A 4 26.56 -35.87 -17.61
CA ALA A 4 25.21 -36.40 -17.89
C ALA A 4 24.09 -35.69 -17.09
N VAL A 5 23.28 -34.90 -17.82
CA VAL A 5 22.03 -34.21 -17.41
C VAL A 5 20.83 -35.03 -17.90
N PRO A 6 19.65 -34.97 -17.26
CA PRO A 6 18.47 -34.29 -17.86
C PRO A 6 17.74 -33.40 -16.80
N ALA A 7 17.29 -32.17 -17.08
CA ALA A 7 16.15 -31.70 -17.88
C ALA A 7 14.77 -32.05 -17.28
N ASP A 8 14.07 -31.04 -16.70
CA ASP A 8 12.61 -30.75 -16.80
C ASP A 8 12.23 -29.61 -15.80
N SER A 9 11.26 -28.72 -15.98
CA SER A 9 10.60 -28.07 -17.12
C SER A 9 9.61 -27.07 -16.53
N ALA A 10 9.60 -25.83 -17.03
CA ALA A 10 8.41 -24.99 -17.26
C ALA A 10 8.87 -23.65 -17.84
N GLN A 11 9.37 -23.71 -19.08
CA GLN A 11 9.36 -22.55 -19.97
C GLN A 11 7.93 -22.40 -20.48
N ILE A 12 7.30 -21.25 -20.25
CA ILE A 12 6.13 -20.87 -21.03
C ILE A 12 6.66 -20.30 -22.33
N VAL A 13 6.61 -21.13 -23.36
CA VAL A 13 6.86 -20.79 -24.76
C VAL A 13 5.71 -19.90 -25.23
N ILE A 14 6.03 -18.72 -25.73
CA ILE A 14 5.12 -17.95 -26.60
C ILE A 14 5.80 -17.96 -27.96
N SER A 15 5.42 -18.92 -28.81
CA SER A 15 5.80 -18.98 -30.21
C SER A 15 4.58 -18.72 -31.08
N ASP A 16 4.79 -17.78 -32.00
CA ASP A 16 4.18 -17.62 -33.31
C ASP A 16 2.68 -17.32 -33.41
N LEU A 17 2.37 -16.04 -33.66
CA LEU A 17 1.29 -15.68 -34.59
C LEU A 17 1.69 -14.44 -35.41
N GLU A 18 1.56 -14.59 -36.73
CA GLU A 18 1.83 -13.66 -37.81
C GLU A 18 1.17 -12.26 -37.66
N PRO A 19 1.71 -11.21 -38.32
CA PRO A 19 1.28 -9.83 -38.15
C PRO A 19 0.06 -9.52 -39.03
N GLY A 20 -1.11 -9.41 -38.41
CA GLY A 20 -2.33 -9.07 -39.14
C GLY A 20 -3.42 -8.53 -38.23
N GLN A 21 -3.53 -7.19 -38.20
CA GLN A 21 -4.76 -6.44 -38.01
C GLN A 21 -5.71 -6.96 -36.91
N ASN A 22 -5.54 -6.47 -35.68
CA ASN A 22 -6.62 -5.87 -34.90
C ASN A 22 -6.08 -5.42 -33.54
N GLY A 23 -6.09 -4.10 -33.31
CA GLY A 23 -6.27 -3.59 -31.95
C GLY A 23 -7.55 -4.20 -31.37
N TYR A 24 -7.70 -4.22 -30.04
CA TYR A 24 -8.82 -4.86 -29.32
C TYR A 24 -8.63 -6.37 -29.00
N ALA A 25 -7.48 -6.80 -28.47
CA ALA A 25 -7.34 -8.17 -27.93
C ALA A 25 -6.56 -8.31 -26.60
N HIS A 26 -6.32 -7.22 -25.86
CA HIS A 26 -5.62 -7.29 -24.55
C HIS A 26 -6.52 -7.10 -23.32
N ALA A 27 -7.84 -6.98 -23.49
CA ALA A 27 -8.78 -6.63 -22.41
C ALA A 27 -9.30 -7.82 -21.56
N GLN A 28 -8.84 -9.06 -21.79
CA GLN A 28 -9.52 -10.25 -21.23
C GLN A 28 -8.90 -10.86 -19.97
N HIS A 29 -7.94 -10.20 -19.30
CA HIS A 29 -7.25 -10.80 -18.13
C HIS A 29 -7.18 -9.86 -16.91
N PHE A 30 -8.28 -9.18 -16.57
CA PHE A 30 -8.34 -8.27 -15.42
C PHE A 30 -9.12 -8.81 -14.20
N ASP A 31 -9.68 -10.02 -14.30
CA ASP A 31 -10.53 -10.57 -13.24
C ASP A 31 -9.74 -11.52 -12.32
N GLN A 32 -9.02 -10.92 -11.36
CA GLN A 32 -8.51 -11.61 -10.18
C GLN A 32 -9.16 -10.99 -8.95
N SER A 33 -9.88 -11.79 -8.18
CA SER A 33 -10.60 -11.37 -6.98
C SER A 33 -9.65 -10.72 -5.95
N GLY A 34 -10.02 -9.52 -5.46
CA GLY A 34 -9.32 -8.79 -4.39
C GLY A 34 -8.14 -7.90 -4.80
N LEU A 35 -7.79 -7.85 -6.09
CA LEU A 35 -6.70 -7.00 -6.61
C LEU A 35 -7.28 -5.79 -7.33
N CYS A 36 -6.97 -4.59 -6.85
CA CYS A 36 -7.37 -3.34 -7.49
C CYS A 36 -6.38 -3.04 -8.64
N MET A 37 -6.83 -3.03 -9.90
CA MET A 37 -5.94 -2.92 -11.06
C MET A 37 -6.42 -1.86 -12.05
N ALA A 38 -5.48 -1.06 -12.57
CA ALA A 38 -5.72 -0.08 -13.62
C ALA A 38 -4.57 -0.03 -14.62
N SER A 39 -4.91 0.21 -15.89
CA SER A 39 -3.97 0.57 -16.95
C SER A 39 -4.02 2.09 -17.15
N LEU A 40 -2.85 2.72 -17.14
CA LEU A 40 -2.67 4.15 -17.37
C LEU A 40 -1.92 4.38 -18.67
N ASP A 41 -2.16 5.52 -19.31
CA ASP A 41 -1.28 6.03 -20.35
C ASP A 41 -0.01 6.69 -19.76
N PRO A 42 0.99 7.08 -20.59
CA PRO A 42 2.19 7.76 -20.11
C PRO A 42 1.96 9.10 -19.40
N THR A 43 0.76 9.70 -19.56
CA THR A 43 0.35 10.92 -18.84
C THR A 43 -0.28 10.62 -17.47
N LEU A 44 -0.32 9.34 -17.08
CA LEU A 44 -0.92 8.81 -15.87
C LEU A 44 -2.44 8.95 -15.83
N THR A 45 -3.08 9.00 -17.00
CA THR A 45 -4.54 9.02 -17.10
C THR A 45 -5.07 7.60 -17.14
N VAL A 46 -6.12 7.30 -16.35
CA VAL A 46 -6.72 5.96 -16.29
C VAL A 46 -7.42 5.65 -17.61
N GLN A 47 -6.95 4.62 -18.31
CA GLN A 47 -7.53 4.16 -19.57
C GLN A 47 -8.50 3.00 -19.34
N GLN A 48 -8.12 2.05 -18.48
CA GLN A 48 -8.92 0.88 -18.14
C GLN A 48 -8.69 0.49 -16.68
N ALA A 49 -9.68 -0.13 -16.05
CA ALA A 49 -9.56 -0.67 -14.70
C ALA A 49 -10.51 -1.85 -14.50
N ASN A 50 -10.28 -2.64 -13.45
CA ASN A 50 -11.17 -3.74 -13.09
C ASN A 50 -12.29 -3.29 -12.14
N GLU A 51 -13.28 -4.15 -11.91
CA GLU A 51 -14.43 -3.85 -11.05
C GLU A 51 -14.02 -3.48 -9.62
N GLU A 52 -12.96 -4.11 -9.09
CA GLU A 52 -12.41 -3.76 -7.79
C GLU A 52 -11.87 -2.33 -7.77
N PHE A 53 -11.21 -1.89 -8.84
CA PHE A 53 -10.74 -0.52 -8.95
C PHE A 53 -11.90 0.48 -8.96
N PHE A 54 -12.95 0.20 -9.72
CA PHE A 54 -14.14 1.06 -9.72
C PHE A 54 -14.73 1.14 -8.31
N ARG A 55 -15.10 0.00 -7.70
CA ARG A 55 -15.66 -0.04 -6.34
C ARG A 55 -14.89 0.79 -5.30
N ARG A 56 -13.57 0.91 -5.45
CA ARG A 56 -12.68 1.64 -4.54
C ARG A 56 -12.53 3.13 -4.85
N PHE A 57 -12.71 3.57 -6.09
CA PHE A 57 -12.38 4.92 -6.56
C PHE A 57 -13.55 5.68 -7.24
N GLY A 58 -14.67 5.02 -7.54
CA GLY A 58 -15.90 5.61 -8.08
C GLY A 58 -16.97 4.55 -8.44
N ASP A 59 -18.25 4.89 -8.34
CA ASP A 59 -19.34 3.91 -8.50
C ASP A 59 -19.41 3.28 -9.90
N SER A 60 -18.80 3.91 -10.92
CA SER A 60 -18.78 3.39 -12.29
C SER A 60 -17.47 3.67 -13.04
N SER A 61 -17.28 3.01 -14.19
CA SER A 61 -16.14 3.27 -15.10
C SER A 61 -16.12 4.68 -15.67
N ALA A 62 -17.28 5.29 -15.87
CA ALA A 62 -17.40 6.67 -16.37
C ALA A 62 -16.85 7.70 -15.37
N ASP A 63 -16.87 7.37 -14.07
CA ASP A 63 -16.39 8.25 -13.00
C ASP A 63 -14.88 8.19 -12.80
N VAL A 64 -14.21 7.22 -13.41
CA VAL A 64 -12.82 6.87 -13.11
C VAL A 64 -11.94 6.89 -14.36
N CYS A 65 -12.41 6.35 -15.48
CA CYS A 65 -11.69 6.42 -16.74
C CYS A 65 -11.57 7.89 -17.21
N GLY A 66 -10.40 8.27 -17.71
CA GLY A 66 -10.09 9.66 -18.09
C GLY A 66 -9.64 10.55 -16.94
N ARG A 67 -9.71 10.11 -15.67
CA ARG A 67 -9.13 10.84 -14.53
C ARG A 67 -7.64 10.63 -14.45
N ASN A 68 -6.94 11.65 -13.96
CA ASN A 68 -5.52 11.52 -13.68
C ASN A 68 -5.30 10.75 -12.38
N PHE A 69 -4.40 9.77 -12.41
CA PHE A 69 -4.12 8.91 -11.26
C PHE A 69 -3.63 9.69 -10.03
N ARG A 70 -3.03 10.87 -10.19
CA ARG A 70 -2.64 11.73 -9.05
C ARG A 70 -3.85 12.13 -8.19
N ASP A 71 -5.01 12.28 -8.79
CA ASP A 71 -6.23 12.72 -8.12
C ASP A 71 -6.91 11.57 -7.34
N LEU A 72 -6.39 10.34 -7.47
CA LEU A 72 -6.85 9.15 -6.77
C LEU A 72 -5.98 8.80 -5.54
N VAL A 73 -4.91 9.57 -5.31
CA VAL A 73 -3.98 9.35 -4.19
C VAL A 73 -3.90 10.59 -3.30
N HIS A 74 -3.70 10.36 -2.01
CA HIS A 74 -3.69 11.41 -1.00
C HIS A 74 -2.56 12.44 -1.27
N PRO A 75 -2.80 13.75 -1.06
CA PRO A 75 -1.82 14.80 -1.36
C PRO A 75 -0.43 14.59 -0.73
N SER A 76 -0.36 13.99 0.45
CA SER A 76 0.91 13.70 1.15
C SER A 76 1.84 12.75 0.40
N VAL A 77 1.32 11.91 -0.50
CA VAL A 77 2.11 10.91 -1.25
C VAL A 77 2.28 11.28 -2.73
N GLN A 78 1.59 12.30 -3.23
CA GLN A 78 1.61 12.68 -4.65
C GLN A 78 3.03 12.98 -5.16
N GLN A 79 3.74 13.94 -4.55
CA GLN A 79 5.08 14.32 -5.01
C GLN A 79 6.09 13.16 -5.08
N PRO A 80 6.30 12.35 -4.01
CA PRO A 80 7.23 11.24 -4.10
C PRO A 80 6.79 10.16 -5.10
N LEU A 81 5.48 9.93 -5.24
CA LEU A 81 4.94 8.95 -6.17
C LEU A 81 5.10 9.40 -7.64
N MET A 82 4.82 10.67 -7.95
CA MET A 82 5.01 11.22 -9.30
C MET A 82 6.47 11.15 -9.75
N ARG A 83 7.44 11.34 -8.84
CA ARG A 83 8.86 11.12 -9.15
C ARG A 83 9.21 9.67 -9.47
N GLN A 84 8.46 8.70 -8.96
CA GLN A 84 8.65 7.28 -9.31
C GLN A 84 8.04 6.96 -10.66
N PHE A 85 6.86 7.50 -10.96
CA PHE A 85 6.23 7.38 -12.28
C PHE A 85 7.05 8.04 -13.38
N SER A 86 7.64 9.22 -13.16
CA SER A 86 8.46 9.87 -14.18
C SER A 86 9.67 9.01 -14.59
N ARG A 87 10.32 8.36 -13.62
CA ARG A 87 11.43 7.41 -13.89
C ARG A 87 10.96 6.18 -14.66
N LEU A 88 9.69 5.83 -14.56
CA LEU A 88 9.09 4.70 -15.27
C LEU A 88 8.79 5.09 -16.72
N VAL A 89 8.18 6.26 -16.95
CA VAL A 89 7.95 6.83 -18.29
C VAL A 89 9.25 7.10 -19.04
N GLU A 90 10.27 7.61 -18.35
CA GLU A 90 11.60 7.86 -18.92
C GLU A 90 12.40 6.57 -19.21
N GLY A 91 11.84 5.38 -18.95
CA GLY A 91 12.54 4.09 -19.13
C GLY A 91 13.69 3.84 -18.16
N LYS A 92 13.93 4.73 -17.19
CA LYS A 92 14.98 4.59 -16.16
C LYS A 92 14.68 3.48 -15.15
N ARG A 93 13.42 3.04 -15.06
CA ARG A 93 12.96 1.93 -14.22
C ARG A 93 11.81 1.20 -14.88
N GLN A 94 11.86 -0.13 -14.88
CA GLN A 94 10.78 -0.95 -15.43
C GLN A 94 9.60 -1.14 -14.48
N ARG A 95 9.83 -1.06 -13.17
CA ARG A 95 8.79 -1.18 -12.14
C ARG A 95 9.19 -0.55 -10.83
N PHE A 96 8.23 -0.22 -9.99
CA PHE A 96 8.45 0.11 -8.58
C PHE A 96 7.28 -0.33 -7.70
N ALA A 97 7.55 -0.49 -6.42
CA ALA A 97 6.53 -0.66 -5.39
C ALA A 97 6.64 0.50 -4.38
N SER A 98 5.50 1.00 -3.92
CA SER A 98 5.41 2.11 -2.96
C SER A 98 4.20 1.94 -2.07
N HIS A 99 4.29 2.42 -0.83
CA HIS A 99 3.12 2.52 0.04
C HIS A 99 2.36 3.80 -0.34
N VAL A 100 1.06 3.67 -0.54
CA VAL A 100 0.20 4.79 -0.90
C VAL A 100 -1.02 4.82 0.00
N VAL A 101 -1.54 6.02 0.19
CA VAL A 101 -2.89 6.24 0.71
C VAL A 101 -3.74 6.65 -0.47
N ALA A 102 -4.68 5.80 -0.83
CA ALA A 102 -5.65 6.02 -1.88
C ALA A 102 -6.87 6.75 -1.32
N VAL A 103 -7.46 7.62 -2.13
CA VAL A 103 -8.68 8.36 -1.79
C VAL A 103 -9.83 7.79 -2.61
N GLY A 104 -10.77 7.17 -1.94
CA GLY A 104 -12.00 6.63 -2.50
C GLY A 104 -13.15 7.66 -2.48
N PRO A 105 -14.38 7.20 -2.79
CA PRO A 105 -15.56 8.06 -2.76
C PRO A 105 -15.79 8.66 -1.35
N GLU A 106 -16.40 9.85 -1.31
CA GLU A 106 -16.68 10.62 -0.08
C GLU A 106 -15.44 10.91 0.80
N ASP A 107 -14.27 11.08 0.18
CA ASP A 107 -12.99 11.36 0.87
C ASP A 107 -12.55 10.23 1.82
N SER A 108 -13.06 9.02 1.62
CA SER A 108 -12.61 7.83 2.34
C SER A 108 -11.17 7.50 1.95
N ALA A 109 -10.31 7.26 2.94
CA ALA A 109 -8.90 6.96 2.69
C ALA A 109 -8.58 5.50 3.01
N PHE A 110 -7.80 4.83 2.16
CA PHE A 110 -7.30 3.49 2.44
C PHE A 110 -5.81 3.37 2.13
N ALA A 111 -5.08 2.71 3.03
CA ALA A 111 -3.68 2.41 2.84
C ALA A 111 -3.49 1.11 2.05
N GLY A 112 -2.44 1.06 1.24
CA GLY A 112 -2.10 -0.13 0.48
C GLY A 112 -0.71 -0.07 -0.14
N THR A 113 -0.32 -1.20 -0.72
CA THR A 113 0.88 -1.28 -1.54
C THR A 113 0.47 -1.09 -3.00
N LEU A 114 1.06 -0.09 -3.63
CA LEU A 114 0.98 0.14 -5.07
C LEU A 114 2.22 -0.46 -5.73
N THR A 115 2.00 -1.27 -6.76
CA THR A 115 3.02 -1.69 -7.71
C THR A 115 2.69 -1.09 -9.06
N ALA A 116 3.64 -0.37 -9.66
CA ALA A 116 3.52 0.13 -11.01
C ALA A 116 4.60 -0.49 -11.89
N ALA A 117 4.24 -0.91 -13.09
CA ALA A 117 5.13 -1.48 -14.09
C ALA A 117 4.91 -0.82 -15.45
N ALA A 118 6.01 -0.51 -16.15
CA ALA A 118 5.94 -0.10 -17.54
C ALA A 118 5.58 -1.31 -18.40
N VAL A 119 4.69 -1.09 -19.36
CA VAL A 119 4.36 -2.03 -20.42
C VAL A 119 4.87 -1.41 -21.72
N SER A 120 5.92 -2.00 -22.27
CA SER A 120 6.45 -1.63 -23.59
C SER A 120 5.67 -2.38 -24.67
N GLY A 121 5.35 -1.69 -25.77
CA GLY A 121 4.85 -2.33 -26.98
C GLY A 121 5.99 -2.76 -27.90
N ASP A 122 5.73 -2.87 -29.20
CA ASP A 122 6.76 -3.15 -30.21
C ASP A 122 7.78 -2.01 -30.40
N THR A 123 7.53 -0.85 -29.79
CA THR A 123 8.43 0.29 -29.76
C THR A 123 9.13 0.41 -28.40
N PRO A 124 10.34 1.00 -28.35
CA PRO A 124 11.09 1.19 -27.09
C PRO A 124 10.43 2.16 -26.11
N ASP A 125 9.43 2.94 -26.54
CA ASP A 125 8.67 3.84 -25.67
C ASP A 125 7.64 3.07 -24.81
N VAL A 126 7.39 3.60 -23.61
CA VAL A 126 6.37 3.06 -22.71
C VAL A 126 4.99 3.25 -23.33
N ALA A 127 4.33 2.16 -23.70
CA ALA A 127 3.01 2.18 -24.32
C ALA A 127 1.90 2.35 -23.27
N ALA A 128 2.06 1.72 -22.11
CA ALA A 128 1.13 1.83 -20.99
C ALA A 128 1.84 1.60 -19.65
N ILE A 129 1.17 1.96 -18.56
CA ILE A 129 1.63 1.72 -17.19
C ILE A 129 0.56 0.90 -16.48
N LEU A 130 0.94 -0.30 -16.04
CA LEU A 130 0.05 -1.14 -15.25
C LEU A 130 0.23 -0.82 -13.78
N VAL A 131 -0.87 -0.47 -13.11
CA VAL A 131 -0.94 -0.23 -11.67
C VAL A 131 -1.73 -1.35 -11.02
N LEU A 132 -1.10 -2.00 -10.04
CA LEU A 132 -1.75 -2.93 -9.13
C LEU A 132 -1.70 -2.33 -7.73
N MET A 133 -2.85 -2.22 -7.10
CA MET A 133 -2.99 -1.84 -5.72
C MET A 133 -3.56 -3.02 -4.93
N ARG A 134 -2.86 -3.37 -3.86
CA ARG A 134 -3.38 -4.29 -2.86
C ARG A 134 -3.76 -3.48 -1.65
N SER A 135 -5.04 -3.47 -1.33
CA SER A 135 -5.45 -2.97 -0.02
C SER A 135 -4.86 -3.89 1.03
N SER A 136 -4.40 -3.31 2.14
CA SER A 136 -4.01 -4.10 3.30
C SER A 136 -5.19 -4.84 3.96
N ASP A 137 -6.42 -4.70 3.47
CA ASP A 137 -7.62 -5.35 4.02
C ASP A 137 -7.97 -6.71 3.40
N GLU A 138 -7.45 -7.11 2.22
CA GLU A 138 -7.82 -8.40 1.60
C GLU A 138 -6.60 -9.17 1.06
N GLY A 139 -6.35 -10.37 1.61
CA GLY A 139 -5.33 -11.32 1.13
C GLY A 139 -4.22 -11.63 2.13
N GLN A 140 -4.55 -12.48 3.12
CA GLN A 140 -3.56 -13.21 3.91
C GLN A 140 -2.78 -14.15 2.96
N ASP A 141 -1.50 -13.86 2.68
CA ASP A 141 -0.38 -14.76 3.02
C ASP A 141 0.98 -14.15 2.59
N ALA A 142 1.48 -13.22 3.40
CA ALA A 142 2.89 -12.92 3.56
C ALA A 142 3.09 -12.21 4.91
N GLY A 143 2.69 -12.88 5.99
CA GLY A 143 3.31 -12.72 7.31
C GLY A 143 3.33 -11.35 7.99
N VAL A 144 2.28 -10.51 7.93
CA VAL A 144 2.00 -9.55 9.01
C VAL A 144 0.49 -9.41 9.22
N VAL A 145 0.07 -9.77 10.43
CA VAL A 145 -1.29 -9.65 10.95
C VAL A 145 -1.70 -8.18 11.02
N THR A 146 -2.64 -7.74 10.19
CA THR A 146 -3.57 -6.65 10.54
C THR A 146 -4.95 -6.94 9.96
N HIS A 147 -5.60 -7.96 10.52
CA HIS A 147 -7.04 -7.82 10.72
C HIS A 147 -7.26 -6.45 11.41
N ARG A 148 -8.28 -5.68 11.03
CA ARG A 148 -8.88 -4.60 11.84
C ARG A 148 -9.44 -5.14 13.16
N LYS A 149 -8.59 -5.84 13.91
CA LYS A 149 -8.83 -6.28 15.27
C LYS A 149 -8.36 -5.11 16.10
N LYS A 150 -9.25 -4.62 16.93
CA LYS A 150 -8.94 -3.89 18.15
C LYS A 150 -7.69 -4.51 18.83
N ILE A 151 -6.50 -3.97 18.56
CA ILE A 151 -5.21 -4.60 18.90
C ILE A 151 -4.62 -4.03 20.19
N LEU A 152 -4.98 -2.78 20.51
CA LEU A 152 -4.52 -2.08 21.69
C LEU A 152 -5.60 -2.15 22.76
N SER A 153 -5.18 -2.40 24.01
CA SER A 153 -6.03 -2.04 25.15
C SER A 153 -6.11 -0.51 25.22
N GLU A 154 -7.10 0.00 25.93
CA GLU A 154 -7.21 1.44 26.17
C GLU A 154 -5.94 2.01 26.83
N ILE A 155 -5.35 1.26 27.77
CA ILE A 155 -4.08 1.63 28.41
C ILE A 155 -2.93 1.68 27.38
N ASP A 156 -2.79 0.65 26.53
CA ASP A 156 -1.74 0.62 25.50
C ASP A 156 -1.88 1.78 24.51
N ALA A 157 -3.12 2.14 24.15
CA ALA A 157 -3.41 3.28 23.28
C ALA A 157 -2.99 4.61 23.92
N ARG A 158 -3.38 4.85 25.18
CA ARG A 158 -2.98 6.06 25.93
C ARG A 158 -1.47 6.15 26.15
N ILE A 159 -0.81 5.01 26.35
CA ILE A 159 0.66 4.95 26.42
C ILE A 159 1.30 5.33 25.09
N LEU A 160 0.80 4.78 23.98
CA LEU A 160 1.29 5.11 22.64
C LEU A 160 1.11 6.59 22.31
N GLU A 161 -0.07 7.17 22.60
CA GLU A 161 -0.34 8.61 22.46
C GLU A 161 0.64 9.45 23.28
N GLY A 162 0.86 9.10 24.55
CA GLY A 162 1.79 9.80 25.42
C GLY A 162 3.23 9.77 24.92
N ILE A 163 3.70 8.61 24.43
CA ILE A 163 5.03 8.48 23.84
C ILE A 163 5.14 9.30 22.55
N ALA A 164 4.13 9.26 21.68
CA ALA A 164 4.10 10.02 20.44
C ALA A 164 4.06 11.54 20.70
N ALA A 165 3.45 11.97 21.81
CA ALA A 165 3.51 13.36 22.29
C ALA A 165 4.84 13.72 22.98
N GLY A 166 5.79 12.79 23.08
CA GLY A 166 7.12 13.02 23.67
C GLY A 166 7.19 12.87 25.19
N GLN A 167 6.17 12.29 25.84
CA GLN A 167 6.20 12.08 27.29
C GLN A 167 7.18 10.97 27.69
N SER A 168 7.98 11.22 28.73
CA SER A 168 8.82 10.20 29.36
C SER A 168 8.00 9.29 30.30
N THR A 169 8.58 8.19 30.76
CA THR A 169 7.87 7.17 31.57
C THR A 169 7.26 7.75 32.85
N ILE A 170 7.93 8.71 33.51
CA ILE A 170 7.48 9.24 34.81
C ILE A 170 6.17 10.04 34.68
N PRO A 171 6.07 11.10 33.85
CA PRO A 171 4.80 11.79 33.62
C PRO A 171 3.68 10.88 33.11
N LEU A 172 4.03 9.87 32.32
CA LEU A 172 3.09 8.93 31.74
C LEU A 172 2.50 8.00 32.82
N ALA A 173 3.35 7.52 33.74
CA ALA A 173 2.94 6.74 34.92
C ALA A 173 2.00 7.54 35.82
N SER A 174 2.34 8.80 36.13
CA SER A 174 1.49 9.69 36.93
C SER A 174 0.13 9.93 36.28
N ARG A 175 0.10 10.20 34.97
CA ARG A 175 -1.13 10.50 34.23
C ARG A 175 -2.07 9.31 34.09
N LEU A 176 -1.52 8.10 33.98
CA LEU A 176 -2.30 6.87 33.80
C LEU A 176 -2.53 6.12 35.12
N TYR A 177 -2.13 6.69 36.26
CA TYR A 177 -2.21 6.04 37.58
C TYR A 177 -1.56 4.64 37.61
N LEU A 178 -0.43 4.50 36.92
CA LEU A 178 0.36 3.27 36.85
C LEU A 178 1.70 3.46 37.58
N SER A 179 2.32 2.35 38.01
CA SER A 179 3.72 2.39 38.43
C SER A 179 4.64 2.62 37.23
N ARG A 180 5.84 3.15 37.46
CA ARG A 180 6.87 3.29 36.41
C ARG A 180 7.13 1.95 35.71
N GLN A 181 7.22 0.86 36.49
CA GLN A 181 7.43 -0.48 35.97
C GLN A 181 6.22 -1.00 35.18
N GLY A 182 5.00 -0.66 35.60
CA GLY A 182 3.77 -0.96 34.85
C GLY A 182 3.79 -0.31 33.47
N VAL A 183 4.19 0.96 33.37
CA VAL A 183 4.36 1.62 32.07
C VAL A 183 5.42 0.92 31.21
N GLU A 184 6.62 0.63 31.74
CA GLU A 184 7.66 -0.08 30.98
C GLU A 184 7.21 -1.46 30.48
N TYR A 185 6.40 -2.17 31.28
CA TYR A 185 5.81 -3.45 30.87
C TYR A 185 4.93 -3.29 29.63
N HIS A 186 4.02 -2.31 29.63
CA HIS A 186 3.18 -2.01 28.48
C HIS A 186 3.99 -1.54 27.26
N VAL A 187 5.00 -0.69 27.45
CA VAL A 187 5.91 -0.26 26.39
C VAL A 187 6.61 -1.46 25.75
N THR A 188 7.16 -2.36 26.55
CA THR A 188 7.79 -3.59 26.06
C THR A 188 6.79 -4.46 25.28
N GLY A 189 5.54 -4.54 25.77
CA GLY A 189 4.44 -5.20 25.08
C GLY A 189 4.15 -4.58 23.70
N LEU A 190 4.06 -3.25 23.62
CA LEU A 190 3.88 -2.50 22.39
C LEU A 190 5.05 -2.72 21.40
N LEU A 191 6.30 -2.66 21.87
CA LEU A 191 7.48 -2.92 21.06
C LEU A 191 7.45 -4.34 20.45
N ARG A 192 7.06 -5.33 21.24
CA ARG A 192 6.93 -6.73 20.78
C ARG A 192 5.78 -6.88 19.79
N LYS A 193 4.60 -6.30 20.08
CA LYS A 193 3.42 -6.34 19.20
C LYS A 193 3.73 -5.73 17.84
N LEU A 194 4.42 -4.59 17.81
CA LEU A 194 4.79 -3.89 16.58
C LEU A 194 6.15 -4.34 16.04
N ARG A 195 6.82 -5.33 16.63
CA ARG A 195 8.13 -5.85 16.18
C ARG A 195 9.16 -4.74 15.90
N VAL A 196 9.35 -3.83 16.86
CA VAL A 196 10.29 -2.71 16.75
C VAL A 196 11.25 -2.67 17.96
N PRO A 197 12.49 -2.19 17.76
CA PRO A 197 13.53 -2.30 18.80
C PRO A 197 13.49 -1.22 19.87
N ASN A 198 12.81 -0.08 19.64
CA ASN A 198 12.85 1.06 20.56
C ASN A 198 11.61 1.97 20.41
N ARG A 199 11.48 2.93 21.33
CA ARG A 199 10.34 3.86 21.40
C ARG A 199 10.18 4.75 20.17
N ALA A 200 11.29 5.20 19.56
CA ALA A 200 11.22 6.03 18.36
C ALA A 200 10.68 5.21 17.17
N ALA A 201 11.17 3.98 17.01
CA ALA A 201 10.67 3.04 15.99
C ALA A 201 9.21 2.65 16.25
N LEU A 202 8.78 2.59 17.52
CA LEU A 202 7.37 2.37 17.88
C LEU A 202 6.46 3.46 17.32
N VAL A 203 6.82 4.74 17.53
CA VAL A 203 6.04 5.88 17.03
C VAL A 203 6.05 5.92 15.50
N SER A 204 7.23 5.77 14.89
CA SER A 204 7.36 5.74 13.42
C SER A 204 6.50 4.64 12.81
N ARG A 205 6.56 3.42 13.35
CA ARG A 205 5.75 2.31 12.84
C ARG A 205 4.26 2.48 13.12
N ALA A 206 3.87 3.08 14.23
CA ALA A 206 2.48 3.38 14.53
C ALA A 206 1.87 4.37 13.52
N TYR A 207 2.62 5.39 13.09
CA TYR A 207 2.21 6.27 12.00
C TYR A 207 2.15 5.53 10.65
N SER A 208 3.17 4.75 10.31
CA SER A 208 3.17 3.99 9.05
C SER A 208 2.06 2.93 8.96
N MET A 209 1.61 2.41 10.10
CA MET A 209 0.50 1.44 10.18
C MET A 209 -0.88 2.13 10.28
N GLY A 210 -0.96 3.46 10.33
CA GLY A 210 -2.22 4.19 10.50
C GLY A 210 -2.85 4.05 11.88
N VAL A 211 -2.11 3.54 12.87
CA VAL A 211 -2.59 3.43 14.26
C VAL A 211 -2.71 4.82 14.89
N LEU A 212 -1.82 5.75 14.52
CA LEU A 212 -1.86 7.15 14.93
C LEU A 212 -2.41 8.04 13.81
N ASN A 213 -3.29 8.97 14.17
CA ASN A 213 -3.81 9.99 13.28
C ASN A 213 -2.68 10.90 12.76
N VAL A 214 -2.62 11.09 11.45
CA VAL A 214 -1.73 12.04 10.81
C VAL A 214 -2.35 13.45 10.88
N GLY A 215 -1.53 14.48 11.09
CA GLY A 215 -1.98 15.88 11.08
C GLY A 215 -2.69 16.35 12.36
N THR A 216 -2.85 15.49 13.38
CA THR A 216 -3.46 15.87 14.67
C THR A 216 -2.39 16.02 15.74
N TRP A 217 -2.41 17.16 16.45
CA TRP A 217 -1.57 17.38 17.63
C TRP A 217 -2.42 17.77 18.85
N PRO A 218 -2.24 17.14 20.03
CA PRO A 218 -1.35 16.00 20.28
C PRO A 218 -1.77 14.72 19.52
N PRO A 219 -0.83 13.78 19.24
CA PRO A 219 -1.14 12.59 18.47
C PRO A 219 -2.19 11.72 19.16
N LYS A 220 -3.10 11.15 18.36
CA LYS A 220 -4.22 10.32 18.82
C LYS A 220 -4.22 8.97 18.13
N VAL A 221 -4.59 7.93 18.86
CA VAL A 221 -4.82 6.60 18.27
C VAL A 221 -6.19 6.59 17.61
N VAL A 222 -6.29 5.97 16.43
CA VAL A 222 -7.56 5.77 15.72
C VAL A 222 -8.45 4.81 16.52
N GLU A 223 -9.72 5.17 16.74
CA GLU A 223 -10.63 4.44 17.65
C GLU A 223 -10.81 2.96 17.24
N ASP A 224 -10.77 2.67 15.94
CA ASP A 224 -10.87 1.31 15.38
C ASP A 224 -9.76 0.34 15.87
N PHE A 225 -8.65 0.88 16.39
CA PHE A 225 -7.52 0.08 16.89
C PHE A 225 -7.61 -0.21 18.40
N VAL A 226 -8.59 0.34 19.11
CA VAL A 226 -8.77 0.19 20.58
C VAL A 226 -9.85 -0.84 20.90
N LYS A 227 -9.59 -1.72 21.87
CA LYS A 227 -10.52 -2.76 22.35
C LYS A 227 -11.73 -2.24 23.06
#